data_AF-B7KJR3-F1
#
_entry.id   AF-B7KJR3-F1
#
_cell.length_a   1.000
_cell.length_b   1.000
_cell.length_c   1.000
_cell.angle_alpha   90.00
_cell.angle_beta   90.00
_cell.angle_gamma   90.00
#
_symmetry.space_group_name_H-M   'P 1'
#
loop_
_entity.id
_entity.type
_entity.pdbx_description
1 polymer ?
#
loop_
_entity_poly.entity_id
_entity_poly.type
_entity_poly.pdbx_seq_one_letter_code
_entity_poly.pdbx_strand_id
1 'polypeptide(L)' 'MQHKLRSFLTEELGLPIAEVTWAERQVQQMPNQLPMILWQYGLISLRQLDKILDWLETA' A
#
# COMPACT_ATOMS: atom_id res chain seq x y z
N MET A 1 -3.52 2.24 12.84
CA MET A 1 -3.35 2.46 11.38
C MET A 1 -2.65 1.29 10.68
N GLN A 2 -1.49 0.81 11.13
CA GLN A 2 -0.71 -0.24 10.43
C GLN A 2 -1.50 -1.53 10.12
N HIS A 3 -2.29 -2.04 11.08
CA HIS A 3 -3.08 -3.26 10.88
C HIS A 3 -4.21 -3.11 9.83
N LYS A 4 -4.77 -1.90 9.69
CA LYS A 4 -5.85 -1.63 8.73
C LYS A 4 -5.32 -1.54 7.30
N LEU A 5 -4.15 -0.93 7.12
CA LEU A 5 -3.49 -0.83 5.82
C LEU A 5 -3.09 -2.21 5.30
N ARG A 6 -2.56 -3.08 6.17
CA ARG A 6 -2.24 -4.46 5.81
C ARG A 6 -3.45 -5.20 5.26
N SER A 7 -4.57 -5.17 5.99
CA SER A 7 -5.84 -5.77 5.56
C SER A 7 -6.31 -5.20 4.23
N PHE A 8 -6.27 -3.88 4.05
CA PHE A 8 -6.63 -3.25 2.78
C PHE A 8 -5.76 -3.76 1.60
N LEU A 9 -4.44 -3.80 1.79
CA LEU A 9 -3.51 -4.26 0.76
C LEU A 9 -3.71 -5.74 0.39
N THR A 10 -3.98 -6.62 1.37
CA THR A 10 -4.19 -8.05 1.09
C THR A 10 -5.62 -8.40 0.66
N GLU A 11 -6.63 -7.81 1.28
CA GLU A 11 -8.04 -8.20 1.13
C GLU A 11 -8.74 -7.41 0.03
N GLU A 12 -8.51 -6.09 -0.07
CA GLU A 12 -9.13 -5.26 -1.12
C GLU A 12 -8.29 -5.19 -2.39
N LEU A 13 -6.97 -5.11 -2.25
CA LEU A 13 -6.04 -4.99 -3.38
C LEU A 13 -5.53 -6.34 -3.91
N GLY A 14 -5.65 -7.40 -3.12
CA GLY A 14 -5.20 -8.75 -3.50
C GLY A 14 -3.68 -8.89 -3.59
N LEU A 15 -2.92 -8.03 -2.91
CA LEU A 15 -1.46 -8.09 -2.96
C LEU A 15 -0.92 -9.33 -2.25
N PRO A 16 0.16 -9.94 -2.77
CA PRO A 16 0.84 -11.02 -2.08
C PRO A 16 1.35 -10.57 -0.71
N ILE A 17 1.27 -11.44 0.29
CA ILE A 17 1.79 -11.18 1.64
C ILE A 17 3.26 -10.73 1.62
N ALA A 18 4.08 -11.28 0.70
CA ALA A 18 5.48 -10.88 0.54
C ALA A 18 5.63 -9.39 0.19
N GLU A 19 4.77 -8.87 -0.70
CA GLU A 19 4.78 -7.47 -1.10
C GLU A 19 4.22 -6.58 0.00
N VAL A 20 3.20 -7.04 0.73
CA VAL A 20 2.64 -6.31 1.88
C VAL A 20 3.66 -6.20 3.02
N THR A 21 4.41 -7.26 3.32
CA THR A 21 5.48 -7.21 4.33
C THR A 21 6.63 -6.30 3.91
N TRP A 22 6.96 -6.26 2.62
CA TRP A 22 7.93 -5.31 2.10
C TRP A 22 7.42 -3.87 2.23
N ALA A 23 6.16 -3.63 1.87
CA ALA A 23 5.46 -2.36 1.99
C ALA A 23 5.45 -1.85 3.44
N GLU A 24 5.15 -2.72 4.42
CA GLU A 24 5.17 -2.38 5.85
C GLU A 24 6.52 -1.83 6.33
N ARG A 25 7.63 -2.39 5.83
CA ARG A 25 8.98 -1.89 6.15
C ARG A 25 9.23 -0.51 5.55
N GLN A 26 8.72 -0.25 4.35
CA GLN A 26 8.80 1.06 3.70
C GLN A 26 7.93 2.11 4.42
N VAL A 27 6.74 1.74 4.91
CA VAL A 27 5.87 2.61 5.71
C VAL A 27 6.57 3.10 6.97
N GLN A 28 7.34 2.25 7.64
CA GLN A 28 8.06 2.67 8.86
C GLN A 28 9.16 3.69 8.59
N GLN A 29 9.73 3.70 7.40
CA GLN A 29 10.76 4.65 7.00
C GLN A 29 10.13 5.93 6.43
N MET A 30 9.13 5.77 5.55
CA MET A 30 8.54 6.86 4.76
C MET A 30 7.06 6.55 4.44
N PRO A 31 6.13 6.78 5.39
CA PRO A 31 4.71 6.40 5.23
C PRO A 31 4.04 7.09 4.04
N ASN A 32 4.42 8.35 3.76
CA ASN A 32 3.85 9.14 2.68
C ASN A 32 4.35 8.72 1.28
N GLN A 33 5.40 7.88 1.22
CA GLN A 33 5.98 7.44 -0.05
C GLN A 33 5.57 6.01 -0.42
N LEU A 34 4.90 5.28 0.47
CA LEU A 34 4.49 3.90 0.22
C LEU A 34 3.73 3.72 -1.10
N PRO A 35 2.68 4.52 -1.38
CA PRO A 35 1.87 4.28 -2.58
C PRO A 35 2.70 4.51 -3.84
N MET A 36 3.52 5.57 -3.83
CA MET A 36 4.43 5.90 -4.94
C MET A 36 5.48 4.82 -5.17
N ILE A 37 6.04 4.27 -4.10
CA ILE A 37 7.01 3.17 -4.17
C ILE A 37 6.36 1.91 -4.76
N LEU A 38 5.19 1.50 -4.28
CA LEU A 38 4.48 0.34 -4.84
C LEU A 38 4.25 0.47 -6.36
N TRP A 39 3.89 1.67 -6.82
CA TRP A 39 3.70 1.94 -8.25
C TRP A 39 5.01 1.95 -9.05
N GLN A 40 6.07 2.59 -8.53
CA GLN A 40 7.38 2.64 -9.20
C GLN A 40 8.02 1.27 -9.40
N TYR A 41 7.75 0.32 -8.48
CA TYR A 41 8.22 -1.06 -8.59
C TYR A 41 7.27 -1.96 -9.40
N GLY A 42 6.15 -1.42 -9.91
CA GLY A 42 5.18 -2.17 -10.71
C GLY A 42 4.34 -3.18 -9.91
N LEU A 43 4.33 -3.05 -8.58
CA LEU A 43 3.57 -3.92 -7.67
C LEU A 43 2.07 -3.61 -7.70
N ILE A 44 1.72 -2.37 -8.06
CA ILE A 44 0.35 -1.91 -8.22
C ILE A 44 0.17 -1.15 -9.53
N SER A 45 -1.04 -1.21 -10.07
CA SER A 45 -1.46 -0.37 -11.20
C SER A 45 -1.79 1.07 -10.74
N LEU A 46 -1.81 2.01 -11.69
CA LEU A 46 -2.21 3.40 -11.42
C LEU A 46 -3.62 3.49 -10.78
N ARG A 47 -4.55 2.60 -11.16
CA ARG A 47 -5.90 2.55 -10.58
C ARG A 47 -5.90 2.06 -9.13
N GLN A 48 -4.98 1.16 -8.79
CA GLN A 48 -4.79 0.70 -7.41
C GLN A 48 -4.07 1.75 -6.57
N LEU A 49 -3.16 2.52 -7.17
CA LEU A 49 -2.54 3.68 -6.54
C LEU A 49 -3.59 4.71 -6.11
N ASP A 50 -4.50 5.10 -7.00
CA ASP A 50 -5.61 6.02 -6.67
C ASP A 50 -6.41 5.53 -5.47
N LYS A 51 -6.82 4.25 -5.47
CA LYS A 51 -7.56 3.65 -4.34
C LYS A 51 -6.81 3.71 -3.02
N ILE A 52 -5.49 3.51 -3.04
CA ILE A 52 -4.66 3.61 -1.82
C ILE A 52 -4.62 5.06 -1.32
N LEU A 53 -4.51 6.04 -2.22
CA LEU A 53 -4.51 7.45 -1.87
C LEU A 53 -5.87 7.89 -1.28
N ASP A 54 -6.97 7.54 -1.93
CA ASP A 54 -8.34 7.78 -1.43
C ASP A 54 -8.57 7.16 -0.05
N TRP A 55 -8.06 5.94 0.16
CA TRP A 55 -8.16 5.27 1.45
C TRP A 55 -7.31 5.95 2.53
N LEU A 56 -6.11 6.43 2.19
CA LEU A 56 -5.24 7.14 3.13
C LEU A 56 -5.81 8.51 3.55
N GLU A 57 -6.57 9.18 2.69
CA GLU A 57 -7.25 10.44 3.03
C GLU A 57 -8.47 10.24 3.94
N THR A 58 -9.07 9.03 3.91
CA THR A 58 -10.31 8.71 4.65
C THR A 58 -10.08 7.95 5.97
N ALA A 59 -8.86 7.47 6.25
CA ALA A 59 -8.51 6.59 7.38
C ALA A 59 -7.84 7.29 8.58
#